data_AF-A0A966TVY3-F1
#
_entry.id   AF-A0A966TVY3-F1
#
_cell.length_a   1.000
_cell.length_b   1.000
_cell.length_c   1.000
_cell.angle_alpha   90.00
_cell.angle_beta   90.00
_cell.angle_gamma   90.00
#
_symmetry.space_group_name_H-M   'P 1'
#
loop_
_entity.id
_entity.type
_entity.pdbx_description
1 polymer ?
#
loop_
_entity_poly.entity_id
_entity_poly.type
_entity_poly.pdbx_seq_one_letter_code
_entity_poly.pdbx_strand_id
1 'polypeptide(L)'
;QMVANTAERFGVSHIGLGSDLCQDQPDSVVEWMRNGRWTRERDFGEGSKAAPGFPDQPAWFRDNRDFPTLREGLSHVGFQQSEVNLIMGENWLRFFEHAFSQNESSL
;
A
#
# COMPACT_ATOMS: atom_id res chain seq x y z
N GLN A 1 13.50 5.91 -2.06
CA GLN A 1 13.42 7.36 -1.78
C GLN A 1 12.08 7.80 -1.19
N MET A 2 10.91 7.44 -1.76
CA MET A 2 9.61 7.93 -1.27
C MET A 2 9.40 7.70 0.24
N VAL A 3 9.68 6.50 0.74
CA VAL A 3 9.51 6.17 2.16
C VAL A 3 10.41 7.01 3.07
N ALA A 4 11.66 7.29 2.67
CA ALA A 4 12.59 8.14 3.43
C ALA A 4 12.06 9.58 3.55
N ASN A 5 11.63 10.17 2.44
CA ASN A 5 11.06 11.52 2.46
C ASN A 5 9.79 11.59 3.34
N THR A 6 8.96 10.55 3.32
CA THR A 6 7.79 10.45 4.21
C THR A 6 8.22 10.35 5.67
N ALA A 7 9.25 9.57 5.98
CA ALA A 7 9.77 9.42 7.34
C ALA A 7 10.38 10.72 7.88
N GLU A 8 11.10 11.47 7.05
CA GLU A 8 11.61 12.79 7.39
C GLU A 8 10.47 13.77 7.72
N ARG A 9 9.34 13.68 7.00
CA ARG A 9 8.23 14.62 7.16
C ARG A 9 7.28 14.27 8.31
N PHE A 10 7.00 12.99 8.53
CA PHE A 10 5.94 12.54 9.43
C PHE A 10 6.43 11.65 10.58
N GLY A 11 7.71 11.29 10.58
CA GLY A 11 8.29 10.34 11.51
C GLY A 11 8.03 8.90 11.10
N VAL A 12 9.04 8.06 11.27
CA VAL A 12 9.01 6.65 10.87
C VAL A 12 7.93 5.82 11.57
N SER A 13 7.47 6.25 12.75
CA SER A 13 6.38 5.60 13.49
C SER A 13 4.99 5.85 12.89
N HIS A 14 4.84 6.68 11.85
CA HIS A 14 3.54 7.03 11.27
C HIS A 14 3.40 6.56 9.82
N ILE A 15 4.16 5.53 9.43
CA ILE A 15 4.18 5.01 8.06
C ILE A 15 3.69 3.56 8.05
N GLY A 16 2.72 3.28 7.18
CA GLY A 16 2.29 1.93 6.85
C GLY A 16 2.47 1.64 5.36
N LEU A 17 2.55 0.36 5.02
CA LEU A 17 2.54 -0.11 3.63
C LEU A 17 1.11 -0.47 3.20
N GLY A 18 0.80 -0.18 1.94
CA GLY A 18 -0.41 -0.63 1.24
C GLY A 18 -0.03 -0.83 -0.21
N SER A 19 0.12 -2.08 -0.63
CA SER A 19 0.74 -2.40 -1.93
C SER A 19 -0.17 -2.19 -3.13
N ASP A 20 -1.49 -2.13 -2.90
CA ASP A 20 -2.50 -2.05 -3.96
C ASP A 20 -2.37 -3.18 -5.01
N LEU A 21 -1.92 -4.35 -4.56
CA LEU A 21 -1.78 -5.53 -5.42
C LEU A 21 -3.16 -6.02 -5.86
N CYS A 22 -3.44 -5.90 -7.15
CA CYS A 22 -4.65 -6.41 -7.80
C CYS A 22 -4.39 -7.76 -8.47
N GLN A 23 -3.74 -8.68 -7.76
CA GLN A 23 -3.33 -9.99 -8.28
C GLN A 23 -4.53 -10.81 -8.75
N ASP A 24 -4.34 -11.46 -9.90
CA ASP A 24 -5.30 -12.36 -10.53
C ASP A 24 -6.68 -11.74 -10.82
N GLN A 25 -6.76 -10.40 -10.90
CA GLN A 25 -7.98 -9.69 -11.26
C GLN A 25 -8.04 -9.40 -12.77
N PRO A 26 -9.12 -9.75 -13.47
CA PRO A 26 -9.30 -9.40 -14.87
C PRO A 26 -9.63 -7.91 -15.05
N ASP A 27 -9.43 -7.39 -16.26
CA ASP A 27 -9.75 -5.99 -16.63
C ASP A 27 -11.19 -5.59 -16.32
N SER A 28 -12.14 -6.54 -16.33
CA SER A 28 -13.54 -6.27 -15.98
C SER A 28 -13.71 -5.77 -14.54
N VAL A 29 -12.81 -6.15 -13.62
CA VAL A 29 -12.84 -5.72 -12.23
C VAL A 29 -12.41 -4.27 -12.10
N VAL A 30 -11.29 -3.88 -12.73
CA VAL A 30 -10.86 -2.46 -12.70
C VAL A 30 -11.84 -1.56 -13.45
N GLU A 31 -12.42 -2.06 -14.54
CA GLU A 31 -13.45 -1.33 -15.28
C GLU A 31 -14.66 -1.08 -14.40
N TRP A 32 -15.13 -2.08 -13.65
CA TRP A 32 -16.23 -1.93 -12.69
C TRP A 32 -15.88 -0.96 -11.55
N MET A 33 -14.67 -1.04 -10.99
CA MET A 33 -14.19 -0.11 -9.95
C MET A 33 -14.16 1.34 -10.42
N ARG A 34 -13.75 1.58 -11.68
CA ARG A 34 -13.66 2.92 -12.29
C ARG A 34 -15.02 3.43 -12.79
N ASN A 35 -15.90 2.53 -13.22
CA ASN A 35 -17.14 2.88 -13.92
C ASN A 35 -18.35 2.40 -13.13
N GLY A 36 -18.76 3.23 -12.16
CA GLY A 36 -19.96 3.02 -11.37
C GLY A 36 -21.26 3.12 -12.18
N ARG A 37 -22.36 2.73 -11.55
CA ARG A 37 -23.71 2.67 -12.17
C ARG A 37 -24.14 3.95 -12.91
N TRP A 38 -23.69 5.11 -12.45
CA TRP A 38 -24.09 6.42 -12.96
C TRP A 38 -22.99 7.14 -13.74
N THR A 39 -21.91 6.44 -14.08
CA THR A 39 -20.82 6.97 -14.89
C THR A 39 -21.35 7.29 -16.30
N ARG A 40 -21.22 8.57 -16.70
CA ARG A 40 -21.72 9.07 -18.00
C ARG A 40 -20.70 8.90 -19.12
N GLU A 41 -19.43 8.99 -18.79
CA GLU A 41 -18.30 8.82 -19.70
C GLU A 41 -17.30 7.86 -19.08
N ARG A 42 -16.72 6.99 -19.90
CA ARG A 42 -15.84 5.93 -19.41
C ARG A 42 -14.57 6.52 -18.78
N ASP A 43 -14.32 6.14 -17.54
CA ASP A 43 -13.10 6.49 -16.80
C ASP A 43 -12.08 5.36 -16.92
N PHE A 44 -10.85 5.73 -17.31
CA PHE A 44 -9.71 4.82 -17.42
C PHE A 44 -8.73 4.98 -16.24
N GLY A 45 -8.97 5.92 -15.31
CA GLY A 45 -8.08 6.25 -14.21
C GLY A 45 -6.68 6.63 -14.71
N GLU A 46 -5.64 6.08 -14.06
CA GLU A 46 -4.24 6.19 -14.50
C GLU A 46 -3.93 5.43 -15.81
N GLY A 47 -4.90 4.67 -16.34
CA GLY A 47 -4.78 3.95 -17.60
C GLY A 47 -5.17 4.79 -18.82
N SER A 48 -5.41 4.12 -19.95
CA SER A 48 -5.89 4.79 -21.16
C SER A 48 -6.81 3.89 -21.97
N LYS A 49 -7.42 4.43 -23.03
CA LYS A 49 -8.17 3.61 -23.99
C LYS A 49 -7.33 2.49 -24.61
N ALA A 50 -6.02 2.71 -24.77
CA ALA A 50 -5.09 1.71 -25.30
C ALA A 50 -4.59 0.71 -24.24
N ALA A 51 -4.72 1.04 -22.94
CA ALA A 51 -4.33 0.22 -21.80
C ALA A 51 -5.36 0.38 -20.67
N PRO A 52 -6.56 -0.21 -20.80
CA PRO A 52 -7.69 0.04 -19.90
C PRO A 52 -7.65 -0.78 -18.59
N GLY A 53 -6.72 -1.74 -18.49
CA GLY A 53 -6.57 -2.65 -17.36
C GLY A 53 -5.85 -2.06 -16.14
N PHE A 54 -5.51 -2.94 -15.20
CA PHE A 54 -4.55 -2.62 -14.16
C PHE A 54 -3.16 -2.42 -14.78
N PRO A 55 -2.36 -1.43 -14.34
CA PRO A 55 -1.00 -1.31 -14.81
C PRO A 55 -0.17 -2.51 -14.35
N ASP A 56 0.83 -2.88 -15.15
CA ASP A 56 1.80 -3.89 -14.75
C ASP A 56 2.51 -3.44 -13.46
N GLN A 57 2.62 -4.37 -12.51
CA GLN A 57 3.40 -4.14 -11.30
C GLN A 57 4.88 -4.00 -11.65
N PRO A 58 5.64 -3.17 -10.91
CA PRO A 58 7.05 -2.97 -11.19
C PRO A 58 7.83 -4.29 -11.05
N ALA A 59 8.88 -4.47 -11.86
CA ALA A 59 9.64 -5.72 -11.90
C ALA A 59 10.26 -6.15 -10.56
N TRP A 60 10.50 -5.19 -9.65
CA TRP A 60 11.05 -5.43 -8.32
C TRP A 60 10.00 -5.74 -7.23
N PHE A 61 8.70 -5.63 -7.56
CA PHE A 61 7.59 -5.95 -6.65
C PHE A 61 6.36 -6.36 -7.46
N ARG A 62 6.39 -7.60 -7.98
CA ARG A 62 5.37 -8.12 -8.89
C ARG A 62 4.17 -8.68 -8.13
N ASP A 63 4.43 -9.29 -6.98
CA ASP A 63 3.41 -9.93 -6.16
C ASP A 63 3.78 -9.98 -4.69
N ASN A 64 2.89 -10.57 -3.89
CA ASN A 64 3.03 -10.71 -2.45
C ASN A 64 4.29 -11.49 -1.98
N ARG A 65 5.00 -12.20 -2.86
CA ARG A 65 6.27 -12.86 -2.52
C ARG A 65 7.45 -11.90 -2.48
N ASP A 66 7.30 -10.69 -3.04
CA ASP A 66 8.38 -9.70 -3.18
C ASP A 66 8.45 -8.71 -1.98
N PHE A 67 7.63 -8.88 -0.94
CA PHE A 67 7.77 -8.10 0.31
C PHE A 67 9.17 -8.12 0.94
N PRO A 68 9.97 -9.21 0.88
CA PRO A 68 11.36 -9.18 1.31
C PRO A 68 12.21 -8.13 0.56
N THR A 69 11.94 -7.87 -0.72
CA THR A 69 12.65 -6.85 -1.49
C THR A 69 12.41 -5.44 -0.96
N LEU A 70 11.22 -5.15 -0.42
CA LEU A 70 10.96 -3.88 0.28
C LEU A 70 11.84 -3.73 1.52
N ARG A 71 11.96 -4.78 2.32
CA ARG A 71 12.81 -4.80 3.53
C ARG A 71 14.27 -4.53 3.18
N GLU A 72 14.78 -5.17 2.12
CA GLU A 72 16.14 -4.93 1.62
C GLU A 72 16.31 -3.49 1.14
N GLY A 73 15.37 -2.98 0.34
CA GLY A 73 15.38 -1.61 -0.16
C GLY A 73 15.37 -0.55 0.96
N LEU A 74 14.57 -0.75 2.00
CA LEU A 74 14.55 0.12 3.19
C LEU A 74 15.89 0.10 3.91
N SER A 75 16.47 -1.08 4.10
CA SER A 75 17.79 -1.23 4.75
C SER A 75 18.89 -0.55 3.94
N HIS A 76 18.89 -0.70 2.61
CA HIS A 76 19.83 -0.03 1.70
C HIS A 76 19.72 1.51 1.72
N VAL A 77 18.53 2.04 1.96
CA VAL A 77 18.31 3.49 2.11
C VAL A 77 18.87 4.02 3.44
N GLY A 78 19.15 3.14 4.41
CA GLY A 78 19.78 3.49 5.69
C GLY A 78 18.87 3.43 6.90
N PHE A 79 17.65 2.88 6.77
CA PHE A 79 16.78 2.64 7.91
C PHE A 79 17.37 1.55 8.82
N GLN A 80 17.31 1.78 10.12
CA GLN A 80 17.70 0.78 11.11
C GLN A 80 16.72 -0.39 11.14
N GLN A 81 17.17 -1.56 11.58
CA GLN A 81 16.35 -2.77 11.61
C GLN A 81 15.01 -2.58 12.36
N SER A 82 15.01 -1.82 13.45
CA SER A 82 13.80 -1.47 14.21
C SER A 82 12.84 -0.60 13.37
N GLU A 83 13.36 0.39 12.65
CA GLU A 83 12.59 1.27 11.77
C GLU A 83 11.99 0.51 10.58
N VAL A 84 12.76 -0.42 10.01
CA VAL A 84 12.25 -1.31 8.97
C VAL A 84 11.09 -2.15 9.50
N ASN A 85 11.16 -2.66 10.73
CA ASN A 85 10.06 -3.43 11.32
C ASN A 85 8.81 -2.56 11.56
N LEU A 86 8.99 -1.32 12.01
CA LEU A 86 7.92 -0.32 12.12
C LEU A 86 7.17 -0.16 10.79
N ILE A 87 7.91 0.13 9.71
CA ILE A 87 7.34 0.36 8.37
C ILE A 87 6.68 -0.92 7.83
N MET A 88 7.35 -2.07 8.00
CA MET A 88 6.89 -3.34 7.43
C MET A 88 5.64 -3.91 8.09
N GLY A 89 5.26 -3.46 9.30
CA GLY A 89 4.00 -3.87 9.89
C GLY A 89 3.75 -3.45 11.33
N GLU A 90 4.78 -3.19 12.16
CA GLU A 90 4.54 -2.89 13.58
C GLU A 90 3.77 -1.57 13.78
N ASN A 91 3.87 -0.61 12.85
CA ASN A 91 3.03 0.58 12.87
C ASN A 91 1.55 0.26 12.64
N TRP A 92 1.24 -0.60 11.67
CA TRP A 92 -0.12 -1.07 11.42
C TRP A 92 -0.66 -1.88 12.60
N LEU A 93 0.17 -2.77 13.16
CA LEU A 93 -0.19 -3.55 14.34
C LEU A 93 -0.56 -2.64 15.50
N ARG A 94 0.31 -1.68 15.85
CA ARG A 94 0.05 -0.72 16.93
C ARG A 94 -1.21 0.12 16.67
N PHE A 95 -1.43 0.53 15.42
CA PHE A 95 -2.65 1.25 15.04
C PHE A 95 -3.90 0.40 15.29
N PHE A 96 -3.91 -0.85 14.85
CA PHE A 96 -5.06 -1.74 15.02
C PHE A 96 -5.30 -2.13 16.49
N GLU A 97 -4.24 -2.36 17.26
CA GLU A 97 -4.33 -2.59 18.71
C GLU A 97 -5.01 -1.41 19.41
N HIS A 98 -4.63 -0.18 19.08
CA HIS A 98 -5.23 1.01 19.69
C HIS A 98 -6.64 1.32 19.17
N ALA A 99 -6.87 1.19 17.86
CA ALA A 99 -8.14 1.54 17.23
C ALA A 99 -9.27 0.55 17.57
N PHE A 100 -8.93 -0.70 17.85
CA PHE A 100 -9.89 -1.77 18.10
C PHE A 100 -9.85 -2.35 19.51
N SER A 101 -9.00 -1.86 20.42
CA SER A 101 -9.09 -2.21 21.84
C SER A 101 -10.42 -1.72 22.41
N GLN A 102 -11.13 -2.61 23.12
CA GLN A 102 -12.31 -2.21 23.90
C GLN A 102 -11.85 -1.21 24.97
N ASN A 103 -12.45 -0.03 24.99
CA ASN A 103 -12.44 0.76 26.22
C ASN A 103 -13.25 -0.04 27.24
N GLU A 104 -12.60 -0.82 28.09
CA GLU A 104 -13.17 -1.14 29.39
C GLU A 104 -13.22 0.18 30.17
N SER A 105 -14.22 1.00 29.88
CA SER A 105 -14.67 2.03 30.80
C SER A 105 -15.11 1.30 32.05
N SER A 106 -14.21 1.27 33.02
CA SER A 106 -14.44 0.90 34.40
C SER A 106 -15.75 1.51 34.90
N LEU A 107 -16.75 0.65 35.07
CA LEU A 107 -17.85 0.86 36.00
C LEU A 107 -17.35 0.75 37.45
#